data_AF-A0A351HXW7-F1
#
_entry.id   AF-A0A351HXW7-F1
#
_cell.length_a   1.000
_cell.length_b   1.000
_cell.length_c   1.000
_cell.angle_alpha   90.00
_cell.angle_beta   90.00
_cell.angle_gamma   90.00
#
_symmetry.space_group_name_H-M   'P 1'
#
loop_
_entity.id
_entity.type
_entity.pdbx_description
1 polymer ?
#
loop_
_entity_poly.entity_id
_entity_poly.type
_entity_poly.pdbx_seq_one_letter_code
_entity_poly.pdbx_strand_id
1 'polypeptide(L)'
;FRYDEHSNAGKYINRQDEIGTMLKAVTTMQQNVQDNLIEKLEHIAQGNLDDEIIMVGDHDQVGPALQDTQEAIKTLITDTNMLVSAAVEGRLDERADETKYDGDYQKVIAGVNATLDAVVEPIKEASVVLEAMAQGNLDQDMQGNYRGEHAVIKISVNKTFESIKMLVSDTNYLVAAAVAGELDTRADTTKHRGEYARIISGVNA
;
A
#
# COMPACT_ATOMS: atom_id res chain seq x y z
N PHE A 1 -40.88 -3.70 10.96
CA PHE A 1 -42.25 -3.76 11.51
C PHE A 1 -43.19 -3.52 10.33
N ARG A 2 -43.83 -4.56 9.79
CA ARG A 2 -44.86 -4.35 8.77
C ARG A 2 -46.10 -3.79 9.45
N TYR A 3 -46.67 -2.73 8.89
CA TYR A 3 -47.90 -2.09 9.35
C TYR A 3 -49.03 -3.13 9.48
N ASP A 4 -49.69 -3.16 10.63
CA ASP A 4 -50.89 -3.97 10.87
C ASP A 4 -52.08 -3.04 11.09
N GLU A 5 -53.00 -3.05 10.13
CA GLU A 5 -54.21 -2.23 10.12
C GLU A 5 -55.17 -2.60 11.28
N HIS A 6 -54.98 -3.77 11.89
CA HIS A 6 -55.75 -4.26 13.04
C HIS A 6 -55.13 -3.92 14.39
N SER A 7 -53.94 -3.29 14.41
CA SER A 7 -53.34 -2.79 15.63
C SER A 7 -54.16 -1.64 16.24
N ASN A 8 -54.04 -1.41 17.55
CA ASN A 8 -54.68 -0.26 18.20
C ASN A 8 -54.25 1.08 17.57
N ALA A 9 -53.06 1.15 16.96
CA ALA A 9 -52.60 2.32 16.22
C ALA A 9 -53.36 2.50 14.88
N GLY A 10 -53.67 1.42 14.16
CA GLY A 10 -54.41 1.47 12.89
C GLY A 10 -55.82 2.09 13.02
N LYS A 11 -56.46 1.96 14.18
CA LYS A 11 -57.79 2.57 14.44
C LYS A 11 -57.78 4.09 14.48
N TYR A 12 -56.65 4.71 14.83
CA TYR A 12 -56.55 6.16 15.00
C TYR A 12 -55.93 6.87 13.79
N ILE A 13 -55.31 6.15 12.86
CA ILE A 13 -54.57 6.75 11.73
C ILE A 13 -55.48 7.41 10.69
N ASN A 14 -56.73 6.94 10.58
CA ASN A 14 -57.73 7.51 9.67
C ASN A 14 -58.52 8.67 10.27
N ARG A 15 -58.21 9.08 11.50
CA ARG A 15 -58.82 10.29 12.09
C ARG A 15 -58.42 11.51 11.27
N GLN A 16 -59.36 12.45 11.13
CA GLN A 16 -59.14 13.74 10.46
C GLN A 16 -58.77 14.86 11.45
N ASP A 17 -58.46 14.51 12.69
CA ASP A 17 -57.99 15.45 13.70
C ASP A 17 -56.47 15.48 13.80
N GLU A 18 -55.97 16.32 14.71
CA GLU A 18 -54.54 16.53 14.97
C GLU A 18 -53.84 15.22 15.36
N ILE A 19 -54.53 14.32 16.08
CA ILE A 19 -54.00 13.02 16.50
C ILE A 19 -53.82 12.11 15.28
N GLY A 20 -54.80 12.04 14.39
CA GLY A 20 -54.68 11.28 13.14
C GLY A 20 -53.57 11.82 12.24
N THR A 21 -53.44 13.15 12.16
CA THR A 21 -52.38 13.81 11.37
C THR A 21 -50.98 13.51 11.92
N MET A 22 -50.80 13.62 13.24
CA MET A 22 -49.54 13.28 13.91
C MET A 22 -49.21 11.80 13.75
N LEU A 23 -50.20 10.91 13.85
CA LEU A 23 -49.97 9.47 13.72
C LEU A 23 -49.57 9.07 12.29
N LYS A 24 -50.14 9.71 11.27
CA LYS A 24 -49.68 9.55 9.88
C LYS A 24 -48.24 10.01 9.72
N ALA A 25 -47.90 11.21 10.23
CA ALA A 25 -46.54 11.74 10.17
C ALA A 25 -45.52 10.82 10.86
N VAL A 26 -45.83 10.30 12.06
CA VAL A 26 -44.98 9.34 12.78
C VAL A 26 -44.85 8.02 12.03
N THR A 27 -45.93 7.52 11.42
CA THR A 27 -45.88 6.27 10.64
C THR A 27 -45.04 6.43 9.37
N THR A 28 -45.19 7.55 8.66
CA THR A 28 -44.36 7.90 7.51
C THR A 28 -42.89 8.05 7.91
N MET A 29 -42.61 8.70 9.04
CA MET A 29 -41.24 8.80 9.57
C MET A 29 -40.66 7.42 9.89
N GLN A 30 -41.45 6.54 10.53
CA GLN A 30 -41.02 5.17 10.84
C GLN A 30 -40.75 4.35 9.58
N GLN A 31 -41.58 4.48 8.55
CA GLN A 31 -41.37 3.84 7.25
C GLN A 31 -40.10 4.37 6.59
N ASN A 32 -39.88 5.68 6.57
CA ASN A 32 -38.67 6.27 6.00
C ASN A 32 -37.40 5.79 6.72
N VAL A 33 -37.43 5.67 8.05
CA VAL A 33 -36.31 5.11 8.82
C VAL A 33 -36.08 3.63 8.48
N GLN A 34 -37.14 2.82 8.39
CA GLN A 34 -36.96 1.38 8.16
C GLN A 34 -36.61 1.02 6.72
N ASP A 35 -37.24 1.68 5.75
CA ASP A 35 -37.11 1.29 4.35
C ASP A 35 -35.96 2.04 3.67
N ASN A 36 -35.70 3.32 4.01
CA ASN A 36 -34.61 4.06 3.36
C ASN A 36 -33.30 4.04 4.16
N LEU A 37 -33.32 4.35 5.46
CA LEU A 37 -32.07 4.45 6.24
C LEU A 37 -31.41 3.08 6.43
N ILE A 38 -32.16 2.05 6.85
CA ILE A 38 -31.59 0.72 7.10
C ILE A 38 -31.06 0.09 5.81
N GLU A 39 -31.85 0.13 4.72
CA GLU A 39 -31.42 -0.42 3.43
C GLU A 39 -30.11 0.22 2.94
N LYS A 40 -29.99 1.55 3.04
CA LYS A 40 -28.76 2.26 2.63
C LYS A 40 -27.57 1.90 3.50
N LEU A 41 -27.76 1.77 4.81
CA LEU A 41 -26.70 1.31 5.71
C LEU A 41 -26.29 -0.14 5.42
N GLU A 42 -27.22 -1.01 5.07
CA GLU A 42 -26.91 -2.39 4.64
C GLU A 42 -26.09 -2.40 3.36
N HIS A 43 -26.42 -1.55 2.39
CA HIS A 43 -25.65 -1.41 1.15
C HIS A 43 -24.25 -0.86 1.42
N ILE A 44 -24.12 0.20 2.23
CA ILE A 44 -22.82 0.74 2.65
C ILE A 44 -21.98 -0.33 3.35
N ALA A 45 -22.58 -1.11 4.26
CA ALA A 45 -21.90 -2.19 4.96
C ALA A 45 -21.42 -3.32 4.02
N GLN A 46 -22.07 -3.50 2.87
CA GLN A 46 -21.66 -4.43 1.82
C GLN A 46 -20.65 -3.82 0.83
N GLY A 47 -20.31 -2.54 0.97
CA GLY A 47 -19.43 -1.82 0.05
C GLY A 47 -20.14 -1.29 -1.21
N ASN A 48 -21.48 -1.37 -1.27
CA ASN A 48 -22.27 -0.80 -2.35
C ASN A 48 -22.50 0.68 -2.06
N LEU A 49 -21.64 1.55 -2.60
CA LEU A 49 -21.62 2.98 -2.30
C LEU A 49 -22.22 3.84 -3.40
N ASP A 50 -22.81 3.27 -4.45
CA ASP A 50 -23.36 4.05 -5.59
C ASP A 50 -24.85 4.37 -5.47
N ASP A 51 -25.45 3.93 -4.39
CA ASP A 51 -26.83 4.18 -4.04
C ASP A 51 -27.13 5.68 -3.88
N GLU A 52 -28.18 6.15 -4.56
CA GLU A 52 -28.70 7.50 -4.34
C GLU A 52 -29.30 7.62 -2.93
N ILE A 53 -28.95 8.71 -2.23
CA ILE A 53 -29.49 9.06 -0.92
C ILE A 53 -30.59 10.09 -1.11
N ILE A 54 -31.81 9.71 -0.73
CA ILE A 54 -33.00 10.54 -0.88
C ILE A 54 -33.14 11.42 0.37
N MET A 55 -33.18 12.74 0.18
CA MET A 55 -33.41 13.71 1.25
C MET A 55 -34.89 13.75 1.64
N VAL A 56 -35.20 13.65 2.92
CA VAL A 56 -36.57 13.54 3.45
C VAL A 56 -36.97 14.82 4.18
N GLY A 57 -37.52 15.77 3.43
CA GLY A 57 -38.07 17.02 3.94
C GLY A 57 -37.01 18.10 4.25
N ASP A 58 -37.49 19.30 4.59
CA ASP A 58 -36.67 20.52 4.61
C ASP A 58 -35.66 20.59 5.78
N HIS A 59 -35.78 19.68 6.76
CA HIS A 59 -34.91 19.61 7.94
C HIS A 59 -34.22 18.25 8.07
N ASP A 60 -34.04 17.53 6.96
CA ASP A 60 -33.31 16.26 6.97
C ASP A 60 -31.84 16.46 7.35
N GLN A 61 -31.40 15.78 8.39
CA GLN A 61 -30.00 15.73 8.82
C GLN A 61 -29.38 14.33 8.60
N VAL A 62 -30.21 13.33 8.33
CA VAL A 62 -29.78 11.94 8.14
C VAL A 62 -29.24 11.77 6.71
N GLY A 63 -29.97 12.26 5.71
CA GLY A 63 -29.54 12.18 4.31
C GLY A 63 -28.14 12.77 4.08
N PRO A 64 -27.87 14.03 4.49
CA PRO A 64 -26.54 14.62 4.34
C PRO A 64 -25.45 13.85 5.11
N ALA A 65 -25.72 13.40 6.34
CA ALA A 65 -24.74 12.65 7.13
C ALA A 65 -24.39 11.28 6.52
N LEU A 66 -25.39 10.59 5.93
CA LEU A 66 -25.15 9.37 5.16
C LEU A 66 -24.32 9.65 3.91
N GLN A 67 -24.59 10.77 3.23
CA GLN A 67 -23.86 11.17 2.03
C GLN A 67 -22.39 11.47 2.35
N ASP A 68 -22.12 12.21 3.42
CA ASP A 68 -20.76 12.46 3.90
C ASP A 68 -20.04 11.15 4.24
N THR A 69 -20.75 10.20 4.87
CA THR A 69 -20.19 8.87 5.19
C THR A 69 -19.87 8.07 3.92
N GLN A 70 -20.80 8.04 2.96
CA GLN A 70 -20.63 7.34 1.69
C GLN A 70 -19.45 7.93 0.89
N GLU A 71 -19.33 9.26 0.84
CA GLU A 71 -18.27 9.95 0.12
C GLU A 71 -16.90 9.75 0.77
N ALA A 72 -16.82 9.77 2.10
CA ALA A 72 -15.58 9.48 2.83
C ALA A 72 -15.07 8.07 2.53
N ILE A 73 -15.95 7.06 2.53
CA ILE A 73 -15.58 5.68 2.21
C ILE A 73 -15.19 5.56 0.72
N LYS A 74 -15.93 6.19 -0.19
CA LYS A 74 -15.61 6.20 -1.64
C LYS A 74 -14.24 6.80 -1.93
N THR A 75 -13.93 7.92 -1.29
CA THR A 75 -12.65 8.60 -1.48
C THR A 75 -11.50 7.74 -0.95
N LEU A 76 -11.68 7.14 0.23
CA LEU A 76 -10.71 6.20 0.81
C LEU A 76 -10.43 5.00 -0.11
N ILE A 77 -11.48 4.39 -0.68
CA ILE A 77 -11.35 3.27 -1.61
C ILE A 77 -10.64 3.71 -2.89
N THR A 78 -10.99 4.87 -3.43
CA THR A 78 -10.37 5.44 -4.63
C THR A 78 -8.87 5.63 -4.44
N ASP A 79 -8.46 6.30 -3.36
CA ASP A 79 -7.05 6.56 -3.07
C ASP A 79 -6.29 5.26 -2.80
N THR A 80 -6.90 4.31 -2.08
CA THR A 80 -6.29 2.99 -1.85
C THR A 80 -6.09 2.23 -3.16
N ASN A 81 -7.08 2.21 -4.05
CA ASN A 81 -6.97 1.55 -5.35
C ASN A 81 -5.94 2.22 -6.27
N MET A 82 -5.84 3.55 -6.21
CA MET A 82 -4.80 4.31 -6.92
C MET A 82 -3.41 3.87 -6.46
N LEU A 83 -3.18 3.77 -5.14
CA LEU A 83 -1.90 3.30 -4.59
C LEU A 83 -1.60 1.86 -4.96
N VAL A 84 -2.60 0.98 -4.93
CA VAL A 84 -2.43 -0.42 -5.36
C VAL A 84 -2.06 -0.51 -6.84
N SER A 85 -2.75 0.21 -7.72
CA SER A 85 -2.43 0.25 -9.15
C SER A 85 -1.02 0.82 -9.38
N ALA A 86 -0.67 1.91 -8.72
CA ALA A 86 0.68 2.48 -8.79
C ALA A 86 1.75 1.47 -8.36
N ALA A 87 1.55 0.77 -7.25
CA ALA A 87 2.48 -0.25 -6.76
C ALA A 87 2.62 -1.43 -7.73
N VAL A 88 1.50 -1.93 -8.28
CA VAL A 88 1.51 -3.01 -9.29
C VAL A 88 2.25 -2.58 -10.56
N GLU A 89 2.14 -1.31 -10.95
CA GLU A 89 2.82 -0.74 -12.11
C GLU A 89 4.26 -0.30 -11.83
N GLY A 90 4.77 -0.53 -10.60
CA GLY A 90 6.12 -0.16 -10.20
C GLY A 90 6.33 1.34 -9.91
N ARG A 91 5.26 2.14 -9.90
CA ARG A 91 5.28 3.54 -9.43
C ARG A 91 5.24 3.59 -7.91
N LEU A 92 6.38 3.27 -7.34
CA LEU A 92 6.57 3.10 -5.90
C LEU A 92 6.66 4.42 -5.11
N ASP A 93 6.68 5.57 -5.78
CA ASP A 93 6.75 6.89 -5.15
C ASP A 93 5.38 7.56 -4.94
N GLU A 94 4.32 6.96 -5.47
CA GLU A 94 2.97 7.51 -5.31
C GLU A 94 2.48 7.36 -3.87
N ARG A 95 1.90 8.42 -3.31
CA ARG A 95 1.35 8.45 -1.96
C ARG A 95 -0.01 9.14 -1.98
N ALA A 96 -0.93 8.65 -1.16
CA ALA A 96 -2.21 9.31 -0.97
C ALA A 96 -2.05 10.45 0.04
N ASP A 97 -2.78 11.54 -0.18
CA ASP A 97 -2.77 12.69 0.72
C ASP A 97 -3.60 12.39 1.97
N GLU A 98 -2.91 12.06 3.06
CA GLU A 98 -3.54 11.74 4.34
C GLU A 98 -4.30 12.94 4.94
N THR A 99 -4.00 14.18 4.54
CA THR A 99 -4.65 15.38 5.11
C THR A 99 -6.09 15.58 4.64
N LYS A 100 -6.53 14.81 3.64
CA LYS A 100 -7.93 14.75 3.19
C LYS A 100 -8.84 13.98 4.14
N TYR A 101 -8.28 13.27 5.11
CA TYR A 101 -8.99 12.36 5.97
C TYR A 101 -8.85 12.77 7.44
N ASP A 102 -9.86 12.43 8.22
CA ASP A 102 -9.87 12.60 9.67
C ASP A 102 -9.94 11.24 10.38
N GLY A 103 -9.53 11.23 11.66
CA GLY A 103 -9.73 10.09 12.55
C GLY A 103 -9.06 8.81 12.06
N ASP A 104 -9.81 7.70 12.03
CA ASP A 104 -9.26 6.40 11.67
C ASP A 104 -9.00 6.25 10.17
N TYR A 105 -9.70 6.99 9.31
CA TYR A 105 -9.41 6.99 7.86
C TYR A 105 -8.03 7.58 7.56
N GLN A 106 -7.65 8.65 8.26
CA GLN A 106 -6.29 9.20 8.18
C GLN A 106 -5.25 8.17 8.59
N LYS A 107 -5.48 7.44 9.69
CA LYS A 107 -4.55 6.40 10.16
C LYS A 107 -4.40 5.27 9.15
N VAL A 108 -5.47 4.89 8.44
CA VAL A 108 -5.41 3.88 7.38
C VAL A 108 -4.51 4.36 6.24
N ILE A 109 -4.73 5.56 5.71
CA ILE A 109 -3.91 6.11 4.63
C ILE A 109 -2.44 6.29 5.06
N ALA A 110 -2.21 6.85 6.25
CA ALA A 110 -0.87 6.97 6.82
C ALA A 110 -0.19 5.60 6.95
N GLY A 111 -0.92 4.57 7.37
CA GLY A 111 -0.43 3.19 7.47
C GLY A 111 -0.08 2.57 6.11
N VAL A 112 -0.90 2.81 5.08
CA VAL A 112 -0.60 2.36 3.70
C VAL A 112 0.65 3.07 3.18
N ASN A 113 0.75 4.38 3.33
CA ASN A 113 1.92 5.17 2.94
C ASN A 113 3.19 4.67 3.63
N ALA A 114 3.14 4.46 4.95
CA ALA A 114 4.28 3.94 5.72
C ALA A 114 4.68 2.51 5.30
N THR A 115 3.70 1.69 4.91
CA THR A 115 3.97 0.35 4.38
C THR A 115 4.71 0.41 3.04
N LEU A 116 4.28 1.33 2.15
CA LEU A 116 5.00 1.59 0.90
C LEU A 116 6.42 2.08 1.19
N ASP A 117 6.60 3.08 2.06
CA ASP A 117 7.93 3.61 2.40
C ASP A 117 8.90 2.51 2.87
N ALA A 118 8.43 1.61 3.73
CA ALA A 118 9.23 0.50 4.27
C ALA A 118 9.68 -0.51 3.19
N VAL A 119 8.91 -0.66 2.10
CA VAL A 119 9.24 -1.54 0.97
C VAL A 119 10.13 -0.82 -0.05
N VAL A 120 9.91 0.47 -0.26
CA VAL A 120 10.53 1.23 -1.34
C VAL A 120 11.96 1.61 -1.04
N GLU A 121 12.26 1.95 0.21
CA GLU A 121 13.62 2.33 0.63
C GLU A 121 14.70 1.29 0.26
N PRO A 122 14.59 0.00 0.64
CA PRO A 122 15.60 -1.01 0.30
C PRO A 122 15.68 -1.30 -1.21
N ILE A 123 14.56 -1.22 -1.94
CA ILE A 123 14.55 -1.42 -3.39
C ILE A 123 15.34 -0.31 -4.07
N LYS A 124 15.10 0.96 -3.67
CA LYS A 124 15.83 2.11 -4.23
C LYS A 124 17.32 2.06 -3.93
N GLU A 125 17.70 1.76 -2.68
CA GLU A 125 19.12 1.65 -2.33
C GLU A 125 19.80 0.52 -3.12
N ALA A 126 19.15 -0.64 -3.25
CA ALA A 126 19.66 -1.73 -4.07
C ALA A 126 19.84 -1.31 -5.54
N SER A 127 18.87 -0.60 -6.13
CA SER A 127 18.98 -0.08 -7.50
C SER A 127 20.16 0.87 -7.67
N VAL A 128 20.39 1.78 -6.71
CA VAL A 128 21.54 2.70 -6.75
C VAL A 128 22.86 1.94 -6.72
N VAL A 129 22.99 0.95 -5.84
CA VAL A 129 24.22 0.14 -5.72
C VAL A 129 24.45 -0.71 -6.97
N LEU A 130 23.39 -1.31 -7.53
CA LEU A 130 23.48 -2.07 -8.77
C LEU A 130 23.86 -1.21 -9.97
N GLU A 131 23.34 0.02 -10.06
CA GLU A 131 23.71 0.98 -11.10
C GLU A 131 25.19 1.40 -10.98
N ALA A 132 25.66 1.68 -9.77
CA ALA A 132 27.08 1.95 -9.53
C ALA A 132 27.97 0.78 -9.97
N MET A 133 27.56 -0.46 -9.64
CA MET A 133 28.25 -1.67 -10.07
C MET A 133 28.26 -1.82 -11.61
N ALA A 134 27.15 -1.53 -12.29
CA ALA A 134 27.05 -1.58 -13.75
C ALA A 134 28.00 -0.58 -14.43
N GLN A 135 28.30 0.55 -13.78
CA GLN A 135 29.26 1.56 -14.24
C GLN A 135 30.71 1.25 -13.82
N GLY A 136 30.95 0.12 -13.14
CA GLY A 136 32.27 -0.28 -12.65
C GLY A 136 32.72 0.47 -11.39
N ASN A 137 31.83 1.25 -10.75
CA ASN A 137 32.11 1.86 -9.45
C ASN A 137 31.90 0.82 -8.34
N LEU A 138 33.02 0.27 -7.86
CA LEU A 138 33.04 -0.75 -6.83
C LEU A 138 33.31 -0.21 -5.39
N ASP A 139 32.87 1.02 -5.12
CA ASP A 139 32.97 1.68 -3.80
C ASP A 139 31.62 2.08 -3.18
N GLN A 140 30.53 1.44 -3.60
CA GLN A 140 29.18 1.62 -3.06
C GLN A 140 28.62 0.30 -2.53
N ASP A 141 27.94 0.34 -1.40
CA ASP A 141 27.27 -0.82 -0.82
C ASP A 141 25.96 -0.37 -0.16
N MET A 142 25.04 -1.31 0.05
CA MET A 142 23.80 -1.02 0.76
C MET A 142 24.12 -0.79 2.24
N GLN A 143 23.80 0.39 2.76
CA GLN A 143 24.10 0.84 4.13
C GLN A 143 22.87 0.79 5.04
N GLY A 144 21.66 0.78 4.48
CA GLY A 144 20.41 0.83 5.24
C GLY A 144 20.30 -0.24 6.33
N ASN A 145 19.63 0.11 7.44
CA ASN A 145 19.41 -0.80 8.58
C ASN A 145 18.14 -1.63 8.39
N TYR A 146 18.20 -2.58 7.46
CA TYR A 146 17.06 -3.41 7.11
C TYR A 146 16.93 -4.66 7.99
N ARG A 147 15.69 -5.17 8.07
CA ARG A 147 15.32 -6.35 8.87
C ARG A 147 14.59 -7.36 7.98
N GLY A 148 14.50 -8.60 8.44
CA GLY A 148 13.79 -9.67 7.72
C GLY A 148 14.32 -9.86 6.30
N GLU A 149 13.41 -9.97 5.35
CA GLU A 149 13.66 -10.18 3.93
C GLU A 149 14.49 -9.04 3.31
N HIS A 150 14.28 -7.80 3.75
CA HIS A 150 15.05 -6.65 3.26
C HIS A 150 16.53 -6.73 3.69
N ALA A 151 16.81 -7.30 4.86
CA ALA A 151 18.19 -7.58 5.29
C ALA A 151 18.87 -8.63 4.40
N VAL A 152 18.11 -9.63 3.95
CA VAL A 152 18.60 -10.67 3.03
C VAL A 152 18.99 -10.05 1.68
N ILE A 153 18.20 -9.09 1.16
CA ILE A 153 18.53 -8.33 -0.05
C ILE A 153 19.86 -7.61 0.12
N LYS A 154 19.99 -6.78 1.18
CA LYS A 154 21.25 -6.07 1.50
C LYS A 154 22.46 -6.98 1.55
N ILE A 155 22.35 -8.08 2.31
CA ILE A 155 23.45 -9.05 2.45
C ILE A 155 23.83 -9.65 1.09
N SER A 156 22.83 -9.97 0.26
CA SER A 156 23.06 -10.61 -1.04
C SER A 156 23.70 -9.66 -2.06
N VAL A 157 23.23 -8.41 -2.11
CA VAL A 157 23.81 -7.34 -2.94
C VAL A 157 25.26 -7.09 -2.53
N ASN A 158 25.52 -6.84 -1.24
CA ASN A 158 26.86 -6.52 -0.75
C ASN A 158 27.83 -7.69 -0.96
N LYS A 159 27.41 -8.95 -0.74
CA LYS A 159 28.27 -10.12 -1.01
C LYS A 159 28.63 -10.29 -2.48
N THR A 160 27.68 -10.02 -3.37
CA THR A 160 27.93 -10.04 -4.81
C THR A 160 28.95 -8.98 -5.19
N PHE A 161 28.78 -7.79 -4.62
CA PHE A 161 29.68 -6.66 -4.79
C PHE A 161 31.10 -6.95 -4.29
N GLU A 162 31.25 -7.47 -3.07
CA GLU A 162 32.54 -7.89 -2.50
C GLU A 162 33.24 -8.93 -3.40
N SER A 163 32.49 -9.89 -3.94
CA SER A 163 33.04 -10.93 -4.83
C SER A 163 33.62 -10.33 -6.11
N ILE A 164 32.90 -9.39 -6.73
CA ILE A 164 33.38 -8.70 -7.94
C ILE A 164 34.59 -7.81 -7.60
N LYS A 165 34.55 -7.09 -6.48
CA LYS A 165 35.67 -6.25 -6.02
C LYS A 165 36.95 -7.07 -5.81
N MET A 166 36.84 -8.25 -5.21
CA MET A 166 37.98 -9.16 -5.06
C MET A 166 38.53 -9.63 -6.41
N LEU A 167 37.67 -9.98 -7.37
CA LEU A 167 38.13 -10.38 -8.71
C LEU A 167 38.86 -9.26 -9.45
N VAL A 168 38.33 -8.03 -9.39
CA VAL A 168 38.98 -6.87 -9.99
C VAL A 168 40.33 -6.60 -9.33
N SER A 169 40.40 -6.69 -7.99
CA SER A 169 41.66 -6.55 -7.25
C SER A 169 42.70 -7.58 -7.67
N ASP A 170 42.33 -8.86 -7.73
CA ASP A 170 43.24 -9.94 -8.12
C ASP A 170 43.67 -9.81 -9.58
N THR A 171 42.75 -9.39 -10.46
CA THR A 171 43.08 -9.13 -11.86
C THR A 171 44.11 -8.02 -11.99
N ASN A 172 43.93 -6.90 -11.28
CA ASN A 172 44.89 -5.78 -11.29
C ASN A 172 46.25 -6.20 -10.73
N TYR A 173 46.26 -7.00 -9.66
CA TYR A 173 47.49 -7.55 -9.08
C TYR A 173 48.26 -8.41 -10.09
N LEU A 174 47.57 -9.35 -10.76
CA LEU A 174 48.17 -10.23 -11.75
C LEU A 174 48.63 -9.49 -13.00
N VAL A 175 47.86 -8.50 -13.47
CA VAL A 175 48.25 -7.63 -14.60
C VAL A 175 49.52 -6.85 -14.28
N ALA A 176 49.64 -6.29 -13.07
CA ALA A 176 50.84 -5.57 -12.65
C ALA A 176 52.08 -6.49 -12.63
N ALA A 177 51.95 -7.70 -12.08
CA ALA A 177 53.01 -8.70 -12.10
C ALA A 177 53.42 -9.10 -13.53
N ALA A 178 52.44 -9.31 -14.42
CA ALA A 178 52.71 -9.64 -15.82
C ALA A 178 53.45 -8.51 -16.56
N VAL A 179 53.08 -7.25 -16.33
CA VAL A 179 53.79 -6.08 -16.88
C VAL A 179 55.22 -5.98 -16.35
N ALA A 180 55.45 -6.38 -15.10
CA ALA A 180 56.79 -6.45 -14.49
C ALA A 180 57.61 -7.68 -14.95
N GLY A 181 57.01 -8.63 -15.69
CA GLY A 181 57.65 -9.87 -16.13
C GLY A 181 57.59 -11.01 -15.10
N GLU A 182 56.87 -10.85 -13.99
CA GLU A 182 56.71 -11.80 -12.89
C GLU A 182 55.59 -12.82 -13.18
N LEU A 183 55.78 -13.65 -14.22
CA LEU A 183 54.75 -14.58 -14.72
C LEU A 183 54.48 -15.79 -13.81
N ASP A 184 55.25 -15.97 -12.74
CA ASP A 184 55.06 -16.98 -11.69
C ASP A 184 54.13 -16.51 -10.56
N THR A 185 53.72 -15.24 -10.57
CA THR A 185 52.74 -14.69 -9.61
C THR A 185 51.37 -15.34 -9.77
N ARG A 186 50.70 -15.63 -8.64
CA ARG A 186 49.38 -16.28 -8.59
C ARG A 186 48.47 -15.58 -7.60
N ALA A 187 47.18 -15.48 -7.92
CA ALA A 187 46.17 -14.97 -7.01
C ALA A 187 45.65 -16.09 -6.09
N ASP A 188 45.15 -15.73 -4.90
CA ASP A 188 44.69 -16.69 -3.91
C ASP A 188 43.26 -17.18 -4.24
N THR A 189 43.16 -18.35 -4.87
CA THR A 189 41.89 -19.00 -5.19
C THR A 189 40.98 -19.21 -3.97
N THR A 190 41.53 -19.35 -2.76
CA THR A 190 40.75 -19.68 -1.56
C THR A 190 39.86 -18.53 -1.07
N LYS A 191 40.12 -17.30 -1.54
CA LYS A 191 39.27 -16.12 -1.28
C LYS A 191 37.97 -16.12 -2.07
N HIS A 192 37.87 -16.97 -3.09
CA HIS A 192 36.75 -16.99 -4.03
C HIS A 192 35.90 -18.25 -3.86
N ARG A 193 34.68 -18.23 -4.39
CA ARG A 193 33.75 -19.37 -4.36
C ARG A 193 33.12 -19.62 -5.72
N GLY A 194 32.76 -20.87 -5.99
CA GLY A 194 32.05 -21.26 -7.21
C GLY A 194 32.78 -20.80 -8.48
N GLU A 195 32.04 -20.15 -9.37
CA GLU A 195 32.55 -19.67 -10.65
C GLU A 195 33.69 -18.64 -10.51
N TYR A 196 33.67 -17.80 -9.46
CA TYR A 196 34.74 -16.84 -9.21
C TYR A 196 36.07 -17.55 -8.91
N ALA A 197 36.04 -18.63 -8.12
CA ALA A 197 37.23 -19.45 -7.85
C ALA A 197 37.73 -20.20 -9.09
N ARG A 198 36.80 -20.61 -9.97
CA ARG A 198 37.13 -21.27 -11.24
C ARG A 198 37.86 -20.32 -12.18
N ILE A 199 37.45 -19.05 -12.25
CA ILE A 199 38.15 -18.01 -13.01
C ILE A 199 39.59 -17.85 -12.51
N ILE A 200 39.79 -17.65 -11.20
CA ILE A 200 41.14 -17.47 -10.65
C ILE A 200 42.01 -18.72 -10.83
N SER A 201 41.45 -19.91 -10.61
CA SER A 201 42.16 -21.17 -10.90
C SER A 201 42.60 -21.28 -12.35
N GLY A 202 41.76 -20.85 -13.29
CA GLY A 202 42.07 -20.86 -14.72
C GLY A 202 43.17 -19.86 -15.10
N VAL A 203 43.20 -18.68 -14.48
CA VAL A 203 44.29 -17.70 -14.69
C VAL A 203 45.60 -18.17 -14.05
N ASN A 204 45.52 -18.94 -12.96
CA ASN A 204 46.66 -19.49 -12.26
C ASN A 204 47.30 -20.72 -12.95
N ALA A 205 46.61 -21.34 -13.91
CA ALA A 205 47.09 -22.55 -14.61
C ALA A 205 48.21 -22.23 -15.61
#